data_AF-A0A285NVH9-F1
#
_entry.id   AF-A0A285NVH9-F1
#
_cell.length_a   1.000
_cell.length_b   1.000
_cell.length_c   1.000
_cell.angle_alpha   90.00
_cell.angle_beta   90.00
_cell.angle_gamma   90.00
#
_symmetry.space_group_name_H-M   'P 1'
#
loop_
_entity.id
_entity.type
_entity.pdbx_description
1 polymer ?
#
loop_
_entity_poly.entity_id
_entity_poly.type
_entity_poly.pdbx_seq_one_letter_code
_entity_poly.pdbx_strand_id
1 'polypeptide(L)'
;MKYYIVEDLIQGLLNPGSLVPDVNYLRYNPKTKEVIDIRKLPQPYTFYIDEKGIKHIIQAEPSWQPLDCTWYDELVFDTTTNQWRVKTADEKLAELKEEKQKQLLQLEKSRLQKVLDKYGYNGLADVQLYASQNDSEAQNILNWYQKYDDLIWQYIDNDLATFTSVDELLAIDMKNIEEQIYQQSIEQNPLPSQG
;
A
#
# COMPACT_ATOMS: atom_id res chain seq x y z
N MET A 1 -23.43 -2.12 -24.91
CA MET A 1 -24.41 -1.54 -23.97
C MET A 1 -23.62 -0.68 -22.99
N LYS A 2 -23.86 0.64 -22.94
CA LYS A 2 -23.13 1.55 -22.03
C LYS A 2 -23.75 1.39 -20.63
N TYR A 3 -22.96 0.99 -19.65
CA TYR A 3 -23.41 0.89 -18.26
C TYR A 3 -23.49 2.31 -17.70
N TYR A 4 -24.70 2.74 -17.32
CA TYR A 4 -24.92 4.00 -16.62
C TYR A 4 -24.23 3.92 -15.26
N ILE A 5 -23.50 4.98 -14.88
CA ILE A 5 -22.95 5.10 -13.54
C ILE A 5 -24.14 5.10 -12.58
N VAL A 6 -24.09 4.18 -11.62
CA VAL A 6 -25.19 3.81 -10.72
C VAL A 6 -25.73 5.02 -9.92
N GLU A 7 -24.94 6.08 -9.76
CA GLU A 7 -25.35 7.32 -9.09
C GLU A 7 -26.56 8.01 -9.76
N ASP A 8 -26.59 8.13 -11.09
CA ASP A 8 -27.68 8.84 -11.79
C ASP A 8 -29.03 8.09 -11.70
N LEU A 9 -28.97 6.75 -11.69
CA LEU A 9 -30.15 5.89 -11.55
C LEU A 9 -30.67 5.85 -10.10
N ILE A 10 -29.76 5.87 -9.12
CA ILE A 10 -30.11 5.86 -7.71
C ILE A 10 -30.65 7.21 -7.26
N GLN A 11 -30.09 8.34 -7.70
CA GLN A 11 -30.63 9.66 -7.35
C GLN A 11 -32.04 9.90 -7.89
N GLY A 12 -32.39 9.33 -9.06
CA GLY A 12 -33.74 9.42 -9.63
C GLY A 12 -34.79 8.53 -8.94
N LEU A 13 -34.37 7.53 -8.15
CA LEU A 13 -35.25 6.56 -7.47
C LEU A 13 -35.44 6.86 -5.97
N LEU A 14 -34.65 7.76 -5.39
CA LEU A 14 -34.73 8.10 -3.97
C LEU A 14 -35.73 9.26 -3.75
N ASN A 15 -36.64 9.08 -2.79
CA ASN A 15 -37.59 10.13 -2.41
C ASN A 15 -36.83 11.36 -1.84
N PRO A 16 -37.16 12.59 -2.29
CA PRO A 16 -36.58 13.81 -1.72
C PRO A 16 -37.03 13.95 -0.26
N GLY A 17 -36.16 13.58 0.67
CA GLY A 17 -36.42 13.63 2.12
C GLY A 17 -36.01 12.38 2.91
N SER A 18 -35.66 11.28 2.24
CA SER A 18 -35.05 10.13 2.93
C SER A 18 -33.56 10.38 3.15
N LEU A 19 -33.05 10.08 4.35
CA LEU A 19 -31.61 9.98 4.60
C LEU A 19 -31.03 9.05 3.54
N VAL A 20 -30.26 9.60 2.61
CA VAL A 20 -29.65 8.84 1.52
C VAL A 20 -28.71 7.84 2.19
N PRO A 21 -29.00 6.52 2.15
CA PRO A 21 -28.01 5.54 2.57
C PRO A 21 -26.80 5.77 1.68
N ASP A 22 -25.59 5.73 2.26
CA ASP A 22 -24.35 5.91 1.51
C ASP A 22 -24.42 5.11 0.19
N VAL A 23 -24.46 5.85 -0.93
CA VAL A 23 -24.74 5.35 -2.27
C VAL A 23 -23.71 4.30 -2.71
N ASN A 24 -22.53 4.31 -2.07
CA ASN A 24 -21.48 3.33 -2.27
C ASN A 24 -21.92 1.89 -1.98
N TYR A 25 -22.97 1.69 -1.15
CA TYR A 25 -23.48 0.36 -0.77
C TYR A 25 -24.72 -0.08 -1.56
N LEU A 26 -25.24 0.76 -2.43
CA LEU A 26 -26.46 0.49 -3.16
C LEU A 26 -26.15 -0.05 -4.57
N ARG A 27 -26.79 -1.15 -4.96
CA ARG A 27 -26.62 -1.77 -6.28
C ARG A 27 -27.94 -1.97 -6.96
N TYR A 28 -28.04 -1.54 -8.22
CA TYR A 28 -29.23 -1.77 -9.01
C TYR A 28 -29.28 -3.21 -9.51
N ASN A 29 -30.39 -3.89 -9.25
CA ASN A 29 -30.72 -5.19 -9.79
C ASN A 29 -31.54 -5.01 -11.07
N PRO A 30 -30.99 -5.26 -12.27
CA PRO A 30 -31.72 -5.07 -13.52
C PRO A 30 -32.84 -6.10 -13.74
N LYS A 31 -32.82 -7.26 -13.06
CA LYS A 31 -33.86 -8.29 -13.18
C LYS A 31 -35.10 -7.93 -12.35
N THR A 32 -34.91 -7.51 -11.09
CA THR A 32 -36.03 -7.13 -10.21
C THR A 32 -36.37 -5.65 -10.27
N LYS A 33 -35.51 -4.83 -10.88
CA LYS A 33 -35.57 -3.36 -10.90
C LYS A 33 -35.47 -2.71 -9.52
N GLU A 34 -34.92 -3.41 -8.54
CA GLU A 34 -34.75 -2.93 -7.17
C GLU A 34 -33.33 -2.44 -6.91
N VAL A 35 -33.19 -1.56 -5.92
CA VAL A 35 -31.89 -1.17 -5.38
C VAL A 35 -31.62 -1.99 -4.13
N ILE A 36 -30.53 -2.76 -4.15
CA ILE A 36 -30.11 -3.64 -3.08
C ILE A 36 -29.04 -2.93 -2.26
N ASP A 37 -29.24 -2.85 -0.95
CA ASP A 37 -28.18 -2.49 0.00
C ASP A 37 -27.32 -3.72 0.27
N ILE A 38 -26.11 -3.75 -0.26
CA ILE A 38 -25.21 -4.91 -0.17
C ILE A 38 -24.81 -5.25 1.26
N ARG A 39 -24.95 -4.33 2.22
CA ARG A 39 -24.71 -4.59 3.65
C ARG A 39 -25.76 -5.50 4.27
N LYS A 40 -26.94 -5.61 3.64
CA LYS A 40 -28.05 -6.46 4.09
C LYS A 40 -27.94 -7.88 3.53
N LEU A 41 -27.02 -8.14 2.61
CA LEU A 41 -26.78 -9.49 2.10
C LEU A 41 -26.10 -10.34 3.17
N PRO A 42 -26.49 -11.62 3.34
CA PRO A 42 -25.79 -12.53 4.23
C PRO A 42 -24.33 -12.64 3.80
N GLN A 43 -23.41 -12.65 4.76
CA GLN A 43 -21.97 -12.71 4.50
C GLN A 43 -21.41 -14.06 4.99
N PRO A 44 -20.59 -14.76 4.17
CA PRO A 44 -20.29 -14.46 2.77
C PRO A 44 -21.52 -14.60 1.86
N TYR A 45 -21.51 -13.91 0.72
CA TYR A 45 -22.55 -14.00 -0.32
C TYR A 45 -21.94 -14.60 -1.59
N THR A 46 -22.70 -15.42 -2.32
CA THR A 46 -22.28 -15.89 -3.64
C THR A 46 -22.43 -14.76 -4.65
N PHE A 47 -21.32 -14.14 -5.04
CA PHE A 47 -21.28 -13.20 -6.15
C PHE A 47 -20.95 -13.93 -7.46
N TYR A 48 -21.29 -13.31 -8.58
CA TYR A 48 -20.91 -13.78 -9.92
C TYR A 48 -19.84 -12.85 -10.48
N ILE A 49 -18.68 -13.40 -10.82
CA ILE A 49 -17.51 -12.65 -11.26
C ILE A 49 -17.41 -12.73 -12.78
N ASP A 50 -17.37 -11.58 -13.44
CA ASP A 50 -17.19 -11.51 -14.89
C ASP A 50 -15.72 -11.67 -15.31
N GLU A 51 -15.45 -11.66 -16.61
CA GLU A 51 -14.10 -11.85 -17.17
C GLU A 51 -13.11 -10.76 -16.75
N LYS A 52 -13.60 -9.62 -16.22
CA LYS A 52 -12.80 -8.49 -15.76
C LYS A 52 -12.64 -8.46 -14.23
N GLY A 53 -13.20 -9.43 -13.51
CA GLY A 53 -13.12 -9.50 -12.06
C GLY A 53 -14.15 -8.64 -11.34
N ILE A 54 -15.19 -8.16 -12.04
CA ILE A 54 -16.24 -7.34 -11.43
C ILE A 54 -17.25 -8.26 -10.75
N LYS A 55 -17.61 -7.93 -9.50
CA LYS A 55 -18.63 -8.64 -8.71
C LYS A 55 -20.04 -8.24 -9.13
N HIS A 56 -20.89 -9.23 -9.37
CA HIS A 56 -22.31 -9.05 -9.67
C HIS A 56 -23.17 -9.86 -8.70
N ILE A 57 -24.33 -9.31 -8.29
CA ILE A 57 -25.27 -10.01 -7.38
C ILE A 57 -26.04 -11.11 -8.12
N ILE A 58 -26.16 -10.98 -9.44
CA ILE A 58 -26.95 -11.86 -10.29
C ILE A 58 -26.12 -12.31 -11.47
N GLN A 59 -26.22 -13.59 -11.80
CA GLN A 59 -25.65 -14.12 -13.03
C GLN A 59 -26.44 -13.61 -14.24
N ALA A 60 -25.82 -12.74 -15.04
CA ALA A 60 -26.35 -12.34 -16.35
C ALA A 60 -25.84 -13.25 -17.47
N GLU A 61 -24.60 -13.74 -17.37
CA GLU A 61 -23.99 -14.60 -18.36
C GLU A 61 -23.57 -15.96 -17.77
N PRO A 62 -23.79 -17.08 -18.49
CA PRO A 62 -23.40 -18.41 -18.01
C PRO A 62 -21.90 -18.58 -17.77
N SER A 63 -21.07 -17.77 -18.43
CA SER A 63 -19.61 -17.74 -18.29
C SER A 63 -19.14 -17.14 -16.97
N TRP A 64 -19.97 -16.36 -16.27
CA TRP A 64 -19.58 -15.71 -15.03
C TRP A 64 -19.36 -16.74 -13.92
N GLN A 65 -18.27 -16.59 -13.19
CA GLN A 65 -17.84 -17.52 -12.16
C GLN A 65 -18.58 -17.24 -10.84
N PRO A 66 -19.28 -18.21 -10.24
CA PRO A 66 -19.78 -18.05 -8.88
C PRO A 66 -18.61 -18.07 -7.87
N LEU A 67 -18.61 -17.12 -6.93
CA LEU A 67 -17.58 -17.01 -5.89
C LEU A 67 -18.19 -16.52 -4.57
N ASP A 68 -18.04 -17.32 -3.52
CA ASP A 68 -18.41 -16.92 -2.16
C ASP A 68 -17.36 -15.96 -1.60
N CYS A 69 -17.77 -14.69 -1.43
CA CYS A 69 -16.90 -13.64 -0.93
C CYS A 69 -17.72 -12.51 -0.30
N THR A 70 -17.05 -11.55 0.32
CA THR A 70 -17.64 -10.25 0.68
C THR A 70 -17.52 -9.26 -0.48
N TRP A 71 -18.29 -8.19 -0.45
CA TRP A 71 -18.14 -7.13 -1.45
C TRP A 71 -16.73 -6.52 -1.47
N TYR A 72 -16.10 -6.44 -0.30
CA TYR A 72 -14.80 -5.79 -0.08
C TYR A 72 -13.60 -6.71 -0.29
N ASP A 73 -13.82 -8.00 -0.47
CA ASP A 73 -12.72 -8.93 -0.70
C ASP A 73 -12.00 -8.58 -2.00
N GLU A 74 -10.71 -8.33 -1.93
CA GLU A 74 -9.90 -8.19 -3.13
C GLU A 74 -9.84 -9.51 -3.89
N LEU A 75 -10.03 -9.43 -5.21
CA LEU A 75 -10.00 -10.58 -6.09
C LEU A 75 -8.70 -10.61 -6.88
N VAL A 76 -8.16 -11.80 -7.07
CA VAL A 76 -7.01 -12.06 -7.93
C VAL A 76 -7.36 -13.17 -8.91
N PHE A 77 -6.86 -13.05 -10.14
CA PHE A 77 -7.02 -14.08 -11.15
C PHE A 77 -5.90 -15.11 -11.04
N ASP A 78 -6.24 -16.34 -10.67
CA ASP A 78 -5.28 -17.44 -10.59
C ASP A 78 -5.10 -18.06 -11.97
N THR A 79 -3.96 -17.80 -12.60
CA THR A 79 -3.62 -18.33 -13.93
C THR A 79 -3.41 -19.83 -13.95
N THR A 80 -3.19 -20.47 -12.81
CA THR A 80 -3.00 -21.93 -12.70
C THR A 80 -4.34 -22.66 -12.81
N THR A 81 -5.36 -22.12 -12.15
CA THR A 81 -6.73 -22.66 -12.17
C THR A 81 -7.63 -21.98 -13.20
N ASN A 82 -7.16 -20.88 -13.80
CA ASN A 82 -7.90 -20.01 -14.72
C ASN A 82 -9.22 -19.53 -14.11
N GLN A 83 -9.19 -19.16 -12.82
CA GLN A 83 -10.35 -18.75 -12.03
C GLN A 83 -10.03 -17.53 -11.16
N TRP A 84 -11.04 -16.70 -10.91
CA TRP A 84 -10.98 -15.67 -9.88
C TRP A 84 -11.06 -16.29 -8.49
N ARG A 85 -10.27 -15.77 -7.56
CA ARG A 85 -10.33 -16.15 -6.14
C ARG A 85 -10.13 -14.93 -5.26
N VAL A 86 -10.51 -15.08 -3.99
CA VAL A 86 -10.20 -14.08 -2.97
C VAL A 86 -8.68 -14.07 -2.73
N LYS A 87 -8.10 -12.87 -2.66
CA LYS A 87 -6.71 -12.66 -2.28
C LYS A 87 -6.50 -13.15 -0.85
N THR A 88 -5.50 -13.99 -0.63
CA THR A 88 -5.22 -14.59 0.68
C THR A 88 -4.64 -13.57 1.65
N ALA A 89 -4.68 -13.89 2.95
CA ALA A 89 -4.05 -13.05 3.97
C ALA A 89 -2.53 -12.91 3.74
N ASP A 90 -1.86 -13.99 3.35
CA ASP A 90 -0.42 -14.00 3.08
C ASP A 90 -0.05 -13.10 1.89
N GLU A 91 -0.87 -13.11 0.83
CA GLU A 91 -0.67 -12.22 -0.32
C GLU A 91 -0.82 -10.74 0.07
N LYS A 92 -1.87 -10.41 0.84
CA LYS A 92 -2.07 -9.05 1.36
C LYS A 92 -0.91 -8.61 2.25
N LEU A 93 -0.43 -9.52 3.11
CA LEU A 93 0.71 -9.25 3.98
C LEU A 93 1.99 -9.00 3.17
N ALA A 94 2.26 -9.82 2.15
CA ALA A 94 3.42 -9.66 1.28
C ALA A 94 3.40 -8.32 0.53
N GLU A 95 2.25 -7.95 -0.05
CA GLU A 95 2.08 -6.66 -0.73
C GLU A 95 2.29 -5.49 0.24
N LEU A 96 1.72 -5.56 1.45
CA LEU A 96 1.90 -4.51 2.46
C LEU A 96 3.35 -4.41 2.93
N LYS A 97 4.09 -5.52 3.06
CA LYS A 97 5.53 -5.49 3.35
C LYS A 97 6.30 -4.78 2.24
N GLU A 98 5.99 -5.05 0.98
CA GLU A 98 6.62 -4.37 -0.15
C GLU A 98 6.31 -2.86 -0.15
N GLU A 99 5.08 -2.47 0.17
CA GLU A 99 4.69 -1.06 0.30
C GLU A 99 5.48 -0.37 1.42
N LYS A 100 5.56 -0.98 2.61
CA LYS A 100 6.31 -0.45 3.75
C LYS A 100 7.80 -0.34 3.46
N GLN A 101 8.38 -1.33 2.79
CA GLN A 101 9.77 -1.28 2.31
C GLN A 101 9.98 -0.08 1.37
N LYS A 102 9.14 0.09 0.36
CA LYS A 102 9.21 1.23 -0.57
C LYS A 102 9.09 2.56 0.16
N GLN A 103 8.19 2.65 1.14
CA GLN A 103 8.01 3.83 1.97
C GLN A 103 9.29 4.16 2.75
N LEU A 104 9.90 3.17 3.40
CA LEU A 104 11.13 3.35 4.18
C LEU A 104 12.30 3.81 3.29
N LEU A 105 12.49 3.19 2.12
CA LEU A 105 13.53 3.59 1.16
C LEU A 105 13.30 5.01 0.59
N GLN A 106 12.05 5.46 0.47
CA GLN A 106 11.76 6.85 0.08
C GLN A 106 12.13 7.83 1.19
N LEU A 107 11.84 7.49 2.45
CA LEU A 107 12.19 8.31 3.60
C LEU A 107 13.72 8.42 3.75
N GLU A 108 14.44 7.32 3.58
CA GLU A 108 15.90 7.27 3.54
C GLU A 108 16.48 8.23 2.49
N LYS A 109 16.02 8.13 1.24
CA LYS A 109 16.45 9.04 0.15
C LYS A 109 16.19 10.50 0.48
N SER A 110 15.02 10.81 1.04
CA SER A 110 14.68 12.17 1.47
C SER A 110 15.59 12.64 2.62
N ARG A 111 15.93 11.77 3.58
CA ARG A 111 16.83 12.08 4.69
C ARG A 111 18.23 12.36 4.19
N LEU A 112 18.76 11.47 3.36
CA LEU A 112 20.07 11.61 2.74
C LEU A 112 20.18 12.94 2.00
N GLN A 113 19.20 13.27 1.13
CA GLN A 113 19.23 14.53 0.40
C GLN A 113 19.31 15.75 1.35
N LYS A 114 18.52 15.76 2.44
CA LYS A 114 18.58 16.84 3.44
C LYS A 114 19.94 16.96 4.12
N VAL A 115 20.60 15.83 4.39
CA VAL A 115 21.96 15.82 4.95
C VAL A 115 22.93 16.37 3.91
N LEU A 116 22.89 15.91 2.67
CA LEU A 116 23.76 16.39 1.60
C LEU A 116 23.61 17.90 1.38
N ASP A 117 22.36 18.39 1.29
CA ASP A 117 22.04 19.81 1.15
C ASP A 117 22.61 20.63 2.33
N LYS A 118 22.51 20.11 3.55
CA LYS A 118 23.01 20.77 4.76
C LYS A 118 24.53 20.97 4.74
N TYR A 119 25.28 20.05 4.13
CA TYR A 119 26.74 20.13 4.01
C TYR A 119 27.20 20.61 2.62
N GLY A 120 26.28 21.02 1.75
CA GLY A 120 26.60 21.61 0.45
C GLY A 120 27.01 20.63 -0.64
N TYR A 121 26.72 19.33 -0.49
CA TYR A 121 27.00 18.32 -1.51
C TYR A 121 25.81 18.15 -2.46
N ASN A 122 26.09 17.98 -3.75
CA ASN A 122 25.04 17.79 -4.77
C ASN A 122 24.51 16.35 -4.85
N GLY A 123 25.20 15.39 -4.22
CA GLY A 123 24.88 13.97 -4.30
C GLY A 123 25.94 13.10 -3.61
N LEU A 124 25.64 11.82 -3.43
CA LEU A 124 26.60 10.86 -2.87
C LEU A 124 27.87 10.71 -3.71
N ALA A 125 27.78 10.85 -5.04
CA ALA A 125 28.96 10.80 -5.90
C ALA A 125 29.95 11.92 -5.58
N ASP A 126 29.45 13.09 -5.19
CA ASP A 126 30.24 14.24 -4.77
C ASP A 126 30.99 13.94 -3.46
N VAL A 127 30.24 13.44 -2.47
CA VAL A 127 30.80 12.99 -1.19
C VAL A 127 31.88 11.93 -1.39
N GLN A 128 31.63 10.93 -2.26
CA GLN A 128 32.61 9.89 -2.58
C GLN A 128 33.89 10.45 -3.21
N LEU A 129 33.74 11.42 -4.12
CA LEU A 129 34.87 12.08 -4.76
C LEU A 129 35.73 12.82 -3.72
N TYR A 130 35.13 13.67 -2.89
CA TYR A 130 35.85 14.42 -1.86
C TYR A 130 36.45 13.50 -0.78
N ALA A 131 35.73 12.46 -0.37
CA ALA A 131 36.24 11.46 0.57
C ALA A 131 37.51 10.75 0.04
N SER A 132 37.56 10.47 -1.28
CA SER A 132 38.73 9.88 -1.93
C SER A 132 39.95 10.83 -1.98
N GLN A 133 39.72 12.13 -1.82
CA GLN A 133 40.77 13.16 -1.75
C GLN A 133 41.23 13.43 -0.31
N ASN A 134 40.81 12.60 0.65
CA ASN A 134 41.07 12.77 2.10
C ASN A 134 40.37 13.98 2.74
N ASP A 135 39.25 14.43 2.16
CA ASP A 135 38.38 15.38 2.84
C ASP A 135 37.70 14.69 4.03
N SER A 136 37.97 15.18 5.25
CA SER A 136 37.50 14.57 6.48
C SER A 136 35.99 14.73 6.69
N GLU A 137 35.39 15.82 6.20
CA GLU A 137 33.95 16.04 6.28
C GLU A 137 33.22 15.03 5.40
N ALA A 138 33.66 14.90 4.15
CA ALA A 138 33.10 13.95 3.21
C ALA A 138 33.30 12.50 3.66
N GLN A 139 34.46 12.15 4.24
CA GLN A 139 34.68 10.82 4.83
C GLN A 139 33.70 10.51 5.97
N ASN A 140 33.47 11.48 6.87
CA ASN A 140 32.52 11.31 7.97
C ASN A 140 31.07 11.16 7.48
N ILE A 141 30.66 11.96 6.49
CA ILE A 141 29.32 11.83 5.88
C ILE A 141 29.17 10.48 5.19
N LEU A 142 30.20 10.01 4.47
CA LEU A 142 30.16 8.71 3.80
C LEU A 142 30.05 7.55 4.79
N ASN A 143 30.84 7.59 5.87
CA ASN A 143 30.79 6.58 6.93
C ASN A 143 29.43 6.57 7.65
N TRP A 144 28.85 7.75 7.92
CA TRP A 144 27.51 7.87 8.46
C TRP A 144 26.48 7.26 7.50
N TYR A 145 26.52 7.61 6.21
CA TYR A 145 25.57 7.11 5.23
C TYR A 145 25.63 5.59 5.09
N GLN A 146 26.81 4.99 5.02
CA GLN A 146 26.97 3.53 4.99
C GLN A 146 26.29 2.87 6.20
N LYS A 147 26.52 3.41 7.40
CA LYS A 147 25.88 2.89 8.61
C LYS A 147 24.36 3.05 8.60
N TYR A 148 23.87 4.17 8.09
CA TYR A 148 22.45 4.45 7.97
C TYR A 148 21.77 3.51 6.96
N ASP A 149 22.33 3.34 5.76
CA ASP A 149 21.88 2.40 4.73
C ASP A 149 21.88 0.95 5.27
N ASP A 150 22.97 0.53 5.93
CA ASP A 150 23.07 -0.79 6.55
C ASP A 150 21.93 -1.04 7.56
N LEU A 151 21.58 -0.06 8.40
CA LEU A 151 20.50 -0.19 9.38
C LEU A 151 19.11 -0.24 8.74
N ILE A 152 18.90 0.49 7.63
CA ILE A 152 17.67 0.42 6.85
C ILE A 152 17.49 -0.99 6.29
N TRP A 153 18.53 -1.54 5.65
CA TRP A 153 18.49 -2.91 5.13
C TRP A 153 18.36 -3.96 6.24
N GLN A 154 19.03 -3.76 7.37
CA GLN A 154 18.88 -4.63 8.53
C GLN A 154 17.43 -4.69 9.03
N TYR A 155 16.73 -3.55 9.08
CA TYR A 155 15.32 -3.51 9.45
C TYR A 155 14.44 -4.21 8.40
N ILE A 156 14.68 -3.97 7.11
CA ILE A 156 13.92 -4.60 6.02
C ILE A 156 14.07 -6.13 6.05
N ASP A 157 15.29 -6.62 6.15
CA ASP A 157 15.60 -8.04 6.01
C ASP A 157 15.24 -8.84 7.27
N ASN A 158 15.36 -8.25 8.46
CA ASN A 158 15.13 -8.94 9.71
C ASN A 158 13.78 -8.58 10.32
N ASP A 159 13.53 -7.30 10.61
CA ASP A 159 12.39 -6.89 11.43
C ASP A 159 11.10 -6.88 10.60
N LEU A 160 11.11 -6.25 9.42
CA LEU A 160 9.95 -6.20 8.52
C LEU A 160 9.54 -7.61 8.06
N ALA A 161 10.51 -8.49 7.85
CA ALA A 161 10.26 -9.88 7.50
C ALA A 161 9.52 -10.65 8.60
N THR A 162 9.71 -10.30 9.88
CA THR A 162 9.12 -11.03 11.02
C THR A 162 7.63 -10.78 11.25
N PHE A 163 7.05 -9.71 10.68
CA PHE A 163 5.61 -9.45 10.84
C PHE A 163 4.77 -10.58 10.26
N THR A 164 3.76 -11.03 11.02
CA THR A 164 2.94 -12.19 10.65
C THR A 164 1.52 -11.84 10.28
N SER A 165 1.12 -10.57 10.44
CA SER A 165 -0.24 -10.12 10.14
C SER A 165 -0.28 -8.72 9.53
N VAL A 166 -1.36 -8.48 8.78
CA VAL A 166 -1.64 -7.17 8.16
C VAL A 166 -1.88 -6.09 9.22
N ASP A 167 -2.63 -6.41 10.28
CA ASP A 167 -3.00 -5.44 11.32
C ASP A 167 -1.78 -4.92 12.09
N GLU A 168 -0.84 -5.81 12.45
CA GLU A 168 0.42 -5.41 13.08
C GLU A 168 1.18 -4.42 12.19
N LEU A 169 1.25 -4.71 10.89
CA LEU A 169 2.04 -3.93 9.95
C LEU A 169 1.38 -2.58 9.60
N LEU A 170 0.05 -2.52 9.55
CA LEU A 170 -0.71 -1.28 9.39
C LEU A 170 -0.48 -0.31 10.57
N ALA A 171 -0.30 -0.84 11.78
CA ALA A 171 -0.03 -0.04 12.97
C ALA A 171 1.38 0.58 13.00
N ILE A 172 2.31 0.11 12.15
CA ILE A 172 3.68 0.65 12.12
C ILE A 172 3.75 1.96 11.35
N ASP A 173 4.28 2.98 12.02
CA ASP A 173 4.69 4.24 11.41
C ASP A 173 6.13 4.17 10.90
N MET A 174 6.29 4.03 9.58
CA MET A 174 7.62 3.97 8.93
C MET A 174 8.44 5.24 9.12
N LYS A 175 7.80 6.39 9.36
CA LYS A 175 8.53 7.64 9.64
C LYS A 175 9.20 7.58 11.02
N ASN A 176 8.50 7.04 12.01
CA ASN A 176 9.08 6.84 13.34
C ASN A 176 10.21 5.81 13.30
N ILE A 177 10.05 4.72 12.53
CA ILE A 177 11.13 3.74 12.32
C ILE A 177 12.36 4.39 11.66
N GLU A 178 12.16 5.14 10.56
CA GLU A 178 13.26 5.83 9.90
C GLU A 178 13.97 6.82 10.84
N GLU A 179 13.23 7.57 11.65
CA GLU A 179 13.81 8.50 12.62
C GLU A 179 14.64 7.77 13.68
N GLN A 180 14.19 6.61 14.18
CA GLN A 180 14.97 5.80 15.13
C GLN A 180 16.27 5.30 14.50
N ILE A 181 16.20 4.77 13.26
CA ILE A 181 17.37 4.33 12.51
C ILE A 181 18.33 5.50 12.25
N TYR A 182 17.79 6.68 11.92
CA TYR A 182 18.57 7.90 11.75
C TYR A 182 19.32 8.27 13.03
N GLN A 183 18.64 8.34 14.18
CA GLN A 183 19.31 8.66 15.45
C GLN A 183 20.37 7.61 15.82
N GLN A 184 20.06 6.32 15.65
CA GLN A 184 21.02 5.25 15.87
C GLN A 184 22.27 5.36 14.96
N SER A 185 22.08 5.75 13.69
CA SER A 185 23.20 5.96 12.78
C SER A 185 24.10 7.12 13.22
N ILE A 186 23.53 8.20 13.78
CA ILE A 186 24.30 9.34 14.32
C ILE A 186 25.07 8.92 15.57
N GLU A 187 24.47 8.12 16.46
CA GLU A 187 25.15 7.63 17.67
C GLU A 187 26.36 6.75 17.34
N GLN A 188 26.25 5.92 16.29
CA GLN A 188 27.32 5.01 15.89
C GLN A 188 28.38 5.70 15.04
N ASN A 189 27.96 6.50 14.06
CA ASN A 189 28.83 7.25 13.15
C ASN A 189 28.35 8.71 13.08
N PRO A 190 28.85 9.60 13.97
CA PRO A 190 28.37 10.97 14.05
C PRO A 190 28.62 11.77 12.77
N LEU A 191 27.64 12.58 12.38
CA LEU A 191 27.81 13.60 11.35
C LEU A 191 28.81 14.69 11.80
N PRO A 192 29.51 15.35 10.87
CA PRO A 192 30.43 16.44 11.20
C PRO A 192 29.74 17.57 11.98
N SER A 193 30.40 18.07 13.02
CA SER A 193 30.02 19.32 13.67
C SER A 193 30.25 20.48 12.71
N GLN A 194 29.30 21.42 12.59
CA GLN A 194 29.55 22.63 11.81
C GLN A 194 30.66 23.46 12.50
N GLY A 195 31.74 23.68 11.76
CA GLY A 195 32.83 24.60 12.16
C GLY A 195 32.44 26.05 12.00
#